data_AF-A0A7Y5NBH5-F1
#
_entry.id   AF-A0A7Y5NBH5-F1
#
_cell.length_a   1.000
_cell.length_b   1.000
_cell.length_c   1.000
_cell.angle_alpha   90.00
_cell.angle_beta   90.00
_cell.angle_gamma   90.00
#
_symmetry.space_group_name_H-M   'P 1'
#
loop_
_entity.id
_entity.type
_entity.pdbx_description
1 polymer ?
#
loop_
_entity_poly.entity_id
_entity_poly.type
_entity_poly.pdbx_seq_one_letter_code
_entity_poly.pdbx_strand_id
1 'polypeptide(L)'
;MKMDYTEFGFGLFEEDIKQVAQRFNLDLTNLQVEFFSPGRQAILLETVGAREFRVHLSLEEGRIIAVKQTGGPLEPGASDVFAKYRSFMK
;
A
#
# COMPACT_ATOMS: atom_id res chain seq x y z
N MET A 1 10.87 12.63 -16.79
CA MET A 1 9.66 13.40 -16.44
C MET A 1 8.94 12.59 -15.36
N LYS A 2 9.01 13.02 -14.10
CA LYS A 2 8.19 12.44 -13.02
C LYS A 2 6.76 12.91 -13.29
N MET A 3 5.84 12.00 -13.55
CA MET A 3 4.43 12.33 -13.66
C MET A 3 3.86 12.42 -12.24
N ASP A 4 3.35 13.59 -11.89
CA ASP A 4 2.52 13.81 -10.70
C ASP A 4 1.10 13.31 -11.00
N TYR A 5 0.54 12.56 -10.05
CA TYR A 5 -0.61 11.67 -10.23
C TYR A 5 -1.99 12.37 -10.20
N THR A 6 -2.07 13.67 -10.47
CA THR A 6 -3.26 14.48 -10.17
C THR A 6 -4.40 14.45 -11.20
N GLU A 7 -4.24 13.86 -12.40
CA GLU A 7 -5.14 14.22 -13.51
C GLU A 7 -6.21 13.20 -13.96
N PHE A 8 -6.23 11.95 -13.49
CA PHE A 8 -7.30 11.02 -13.91
C PHE A 8 -7.89 10.19 -12.75
N GLY A 9 -8.96 10.71 -12.14
CA GLY A 9 -9.98 9.91 -11.44
C GLY A 9 -9.78 9.64 -9.94
N PHE A 10 -8.66 10.01 -9.32
CA PHE A 10 -8.41 9.71 -7.90
C PHE A 10 -9.21 10.55 -6.90
N GLY A 11 -9.57 11.79 -7.23
CA GLY A 11 -10.35 12.65 -6.32
C GLY A 11 -11.73 12.08 -5.95
N LEU A 12 -12.28 11.16 -6.75
CA LEU A 12 -13.57 10.52 -6.46
C LEU A 12 -13.48 9.45 -5.36
N PHE A 13 -12.29 8.94 -5.06
CA PHE A 13 -12.07 7.82 -4.15
C PHE A 13 -11.11 8.17 -3.00
N GLU A 14 -10.84 9.45 -2.80
CA GLU A 14 -9.88 9.92 -1.79
C GLU A 14 -10.24 9.40 -0.38
N GLU A 15 -11.52 9.49 -0.01
CA GLU A 15 -12.00 9.00 1.28
C GLU A 15 -11.93 7.47 1.40
N ASP A 16 -12.24 6.73 0.33
CA ASP A 16 -12.07 5.27 0.33
C ASP A 16 -10.60 4.87 0.51
N ILE A 17 -9.67 5.57 -0.15
CA ILE A 17 -8.24 5.32 -0.04
C ILE A 17 -7.74 5.62 1.37
N LYS A 18 -8.21 6.71 2.00
CA LYS A 18 -7.91 7.03 3.41
C LYS A 18 -8.40 5.93 4.34
N GLN A 19 -9.62 5.44 4.16
CA GLN A 19 -10.18 4.35 4.96
C GLN A 19 -9.41 3.05 4.77
N VAL A 20 -9.01 2.72 3.54
CA VAL A 20 -8.18 1.55 3.23
C VAL A 20 -6.80 1.68 3.89
N ALA A 21 -6.14 2.82 3.76
CA ALA A 21 -4.85 3.07 4.38
C ALA A 21 -4.92 2.90 5.90
N GLN A 22 -5.95 3.48 6.53
CA GLN A 22 -6.18 3.32 7.96
C GLN A 22 -6.42 1.87 8.36
N ARG A 23 -7.29 1.16 7.62
CA ARG A 23 -7.64 -0.25 7.90
C ARG A 23 -6.43 -1.17 7.87
N PHE A 24 -5.53 -0.97 6.91
CA PHE A 24 -4.34 -1.82 6.71
C PHE A 24 -3.07 -1.24 7.35
N ASN A 25 -3.19 -0.21 8.19
CA ASN A 25 -2.07 0.46 8.86
C ASN A 25 -0.95 0.90 7.89
N LEU A 26 -1.38 1.53 6.79
CA LEU A 26 -0.52 2.11 5.75
C LEU A 26 -0.32 3.61 6.02
N ASP A 27 0.89 4.09 5.81
CA ASP A 27 1.28 5.48 5.97
C ASP A 27 0.82 6.30 4.76
N LEU A 28 -0.31 7.00 4.93
CA LEU A 28 -0.92 7.84 3.89
C LEU A 28 0.04 8.90 3.31
N THR A 29 0.98 9.43 4.11
CA THR A 29 1.94 10.43 3.63
C THR A 29 2.94 9.86 2.65
N ASN A 30 3.24 8.56 2.79
CA ASN A 30 4.20 7.84 1.97
C ASN A 30 3.54 6.76 1.10
N LEU A 31 2.23 6.92 0.83
CA LEU A 31 1.43 5.98 0.07
C LEU A 31 1.18 6.51 -1.34
N GLN A 32 1.47 5.67 -2.32
CA GLN A 32 1.14 5.88 -3.71
C GLN A 32 0.17 4.78 -4.17
N VAL A 33 -0.81 5.16 -4.98
CA VAL A 33 -1.77 4.21 -5.53
C VAL A 33 -1.38 3.85 -6.96
N GLU A 34 -1.09 2.57 -7.20
CA GLU A 34 -0.87 2.07 -8.57
C GLU A 34 -2.18 1.58 -9.21
N PHE A 35 -3.06 0.98 -8.40
CA PHE A 35 -4.35 0.49 -8.85
C PHE A 35 -5.38 0.58 -7.73
N PHE A 36 -6.58 1.02 -8.05
CA PHE A 36 -7.70 1.04 -7.11
C PHE A 36 -9.00 0.65 -7.79
N SER A 37 -9.64 -0.40 -7.26
CA SER A 37 -11.01 -0.77 -7.61
C SER A 37 -11.82 -0.82 -6.33
N PRO A 38 -12.67 0.20 -6.07
CA PRO A 38 -13.46 0.31 -4.85
C PRO A 38 -14.21 -0.99 -4.53
N GLY A 39 -14.11 -1.44 -3.28
CA GLY A 39 -14.78 -2.66 -2.80
C GLY A 39 -14.25 -3.98 -3.36
N ARG A 40 -13.24 -3.98 -4.25
CA ARG A 40 -12.67 -5.21 -4.85
C ARG A 40 -11.21 -5.42 -4.51
N GLN A 41 -10.32 -4.60 -5.06
CA GLN A 41 -8.88 -4.78 -4.90
C GLN A 41 -8.12 -3.46 -5.03
N ALA A 42 -6.93 -3.41 -4.43
CA ALA A 42 -6.01 -2.28 -4.58
C ALA A 42 -4.56 -2.76 -4.66
N ILE A 43 -3.74 -2.00 -5.38
CA ILE A 43 -2.29 -2.17 -5.39
C ILE A 43 -1.70 -0.82 -4.99
N LEU A 44 -0.96 -0.85 -3.88
CA LEU A 44 -0.42 0.34 -3.23
C LEU A 44 1.10 0.19 -3.11
N LEU A 45 1.81 1.29 -3.29
CA LEU A 45 3.24 1.40 -2.99
C LEU A 45 3.37 2.23 -1.72
N GLU A 46 4.01 1.64 -0.71
CA GLU A 46 4.25 2.31 0.56
C GLU A 46 5.75 2.40 0.82
N THR A 47 6.22 3.60 1.14
CA THR A 47 7.60 3.82 1.59
C THR A 47 7.66 3.80 3.11
N VAL A 48 8.44 2.87 3.68
CA VAL A 48 8.67 2.77 5.13
C VAL A 48 10.17 2.90 5.39
N GLY A 49 10.57 4.05 5.92
CA GLY A 49 11.99 4.40 6.08
C GLY A 49 12.66 4.50 4.71
N ALA A 50 13.73 3.72 4.49
CA ALA A 50 14.46 3.68 3.22
C ALA A 50 14.00 2.57 2.26
N ARG A 51 12.85 1.92 2.53
CA ARG A 51 12.36 0.76 1.78
C ARG A 51 11.01 1.05 1.15
N GLU A 52 10.79 0.49 -0.03
CA GLU A 52 9.53 0.59 -0.76
C GLU A 52 8.88 -0.79 -0.83
N PHE A 53 7.58 -0.84 -0.51
CA PHE A 53 6.79 -2.05 -0.49
C PHE A 53 5.59 -1.92 -1.42
N ARG A 54 5.44 -2.89 -2.32
CA ARG A 54 4.23 -3.09 -3.10
C ARG A 54 3.28 -4.00 -2.34
N VAL A 55 2.12 -3.47 -1.95
CA VAL A 55 1.10 -4.11 -1.15
C VAL A 55 -0.13 -4.38 -2.02
N HIS A 56 -0.49 -5.65 -2.17
CA HIS A 56 -1.66 -6.10 -2.89
C HIS A 56 -2.78 -6.40 -1.90
N LEU A 57 -3.91 -5.71 -2.05
CA LEU A 57 -5.07 -5.81 -1.16
C LEU A 57 -6.25 -6.47 -1.87
N SER A 58 -6.90 -7.39 -1.17
CA SER A 58 -8.30 -7.74 -1.44
C SER A 58 -9.18 -6.87 -0.54
N LEU A 59 -9.90 -5.92 -1.14
CA LEU A 59 -10.85 -5.09 -0.40
C LEU A 59 -12.15 -5.85 -0.14
N GLU A 60 -12.52 -6.76 -1.04
CA GLU A 60 -13.66 -7.66 -0.90
C GLU A 60 -13.48 -8.61 0.29
N GLU A 61 -12.32 -9.27 0.38
CA GLU A 61 -12.01 -10.17 1.50
C GLU A 61 -11.44 -9.42 2.72
N GLY A 62 -11.08 -8.14 2.54
CA GLY A 62 -10.59 -7.30 3.63
C GLY A 62 -9.22 -7.67 4.17
N ARG A 63 -8.34 -8.22 3.31
CA ARG A 63 -7.02 -8.76 3.67
C ARG A 63 -5.92 -8.35 2.68
N ILE A 64 -4.68 -8.46 3.10
CA ILE A 64 -3.49 -8.33 2.25
C ILE A 64 -3.23 -9.67 1.56
N ILE A 65 -3.23 -9.68 0.23
CA ILE A 65 -2.92 -10.89 -0.55
C ILE A 65 -1.39 -11.08 -0.64
N ALA A 66 -0.65 -10.01 -0.89
CA ALA A 66 0.79 -10.09 -1.07
C ALA A 66 1.48 -8.78 -0.68
N VAL A 67 2.72 -8.90 -0.19
CA VAL A 67 3.62 -7.76 -0.01
C VAL A 67 4.98 -8.12 -0.58
N LYS A 68 5.53 -7.22 -1.39
CA LYS A 68 6.87 -7.38 -1.97
C LYS A 68 7.67 -6.10 -1.77
N GLN A 69 8.90 -6.22 -1.27
CA GLN A 69 9.84 -5.10 -1.31
C GLN A 69 10.27 -4.85 -2.77
N THR A 70 10.09 -3.63 -3.24
CA THR A 70 10.42 -3.20 -4.62
C THR A 70 11.61 -2.26 -4.69
N GLY A 71 12.00 -1.65 -3.56
CA GLY A 71 13.12 -0.72 -3.49
C GLY A 71 13.77 -0.66 -2.10
N GLY A 72 14.96 -0.05 -2.04
CA GLY A 72 15.74 0.14 -0.81
C GLY A 72 16.66 -1.03 -0.42
N PRO A 73 17.48 -0.86 0.65
CA PRO A 73 18.47 -1.84 1.06
C PRO A 73 17.83 -3.13 1.63
N LEU A 74 18.36 -4.27 1.20
CA LEU A 74 18.10 -5.61 1.74
C LEU A 74 19.08 -5.87 2.91
N GLU A 75 18.79 -5.35 4.09
CA GLU A 75 19.66 -5.64 5.24
C GLU A 75 19.32 -6.98 5.90
N PRO A 76 20.33 -7.83 6.18
CA PRO A 76 20.14 -9.01 7.02
C PRO A 76 19.85 -8.57 8.46
N GLY A 77 18.72 -9.00 9.02
CA GLY A 77 18.24 -8.52 10.32
C GLY A 77 17.17 -7.42 10.23
N ALA A 78 16.61 -7.19 9.03
CA ALA A 78 15.36 -6.46 8.80
C ALA A 78 14.15 -7.09 9.53
N SER A 79 14.23 -7.14 10.85
CA SER A 79 13.20 -7.60 11.75
C SER A 79 11.97 -6.72 11.56
N ASP A 80 10.86 -7.38 11.24
CA ASP A 80 9.49 -6.92 11.45
C ASP A 80 8.90 -5.74 10.68
N VAL A 81 9.57 -5.15 9.68
CA VAL A 81 8.84 -4.21 8.78
C VAL A 81 7.69 -4.93 8.05
N PHE A 82 7.86 -6.23 7.77
CA PHE A 82 6.78 -7.08 7.28
C PHE A 82 5.73 -7.45 8.34
N ALA A 83 6.02 -7.34 9.63
CA ALA A 83 5.09 -7.78 10.67
C ALA A 83 3.79 -6.98 10.68
N LYS A 84 3.86 -5.68 10.39
CA LYS A 84 2.64 -4.87 10.28
C LYS A 84 1.69 -5.37 9.19
N TYR A 85 2.22 -5.96 8.12
CA TYR A 85 1.38 -6.53 7.06
C TYR A 85 0.88 -7.93 7.42
N ARG A 86 1.69 -8.74 8.12
CA ARG A 86 1.35 -10.12 8.49
C ARG A 86 0.04 -10.24 9.27
N SER A 87 -0.34 -9.24 10.08
CA SER A 87 -1.62 -9.23 10.80
C SER A 87 -2.83 -9.23 9.87
N PHE A 88 -2.67 -8.75 8.63
CA PHE A 88 -3.72 -8.63 7.64
C PHE A 88 -3.64 -9.68 6.53
N MET A 89 -2.68 -10.61 6.55
CA MET A 89 -2.51 -11.63 5.49
C MET A 89 -3.29 -12.93 5.78
N LYS A 90 -4.07 -12.99 6.86
CA LYS A 90 -4.82 -14.17 7.29
C LYS A 90 -6.22 -14.21 6.69
#